data_AF-A0A9D1RF29-F1
#
_entry.id   AF-A0A9D1RF29-F1
#
_cell.length_a   1.000
_cell.length_b   1.000
_cell.length_c   1.000
_cell.angle_alpha   90.00
_cell.angle_beta   90.00
_cell.angle_gamma   90.00
#
_symmetry.space_group_name_H-M   'P 1'
#
loop_
_entity.id
_entity.type
_entity.pdbx_description
1 polymer ?
#
loop_
_entity_poly.entity_id
_entity_poly.type
_entity_poly.pdbx_seq_one_letter_code
_entity_poly.pdbx_strand_id
1 'polypeptide(L)' 'MLKIKSLRRANEGGIRYDVKSVRILGKDQKLPFEQSEKLFKITLPSKMNHETPICIEIDVD' A
#
# COMPACT_ATOMS: atom_id res chain seq x y z
N MET A 1 6.01 -7.97 7.81
CA MET A 1 4.87 -7.02 7.73
C MET A 1 5.42 -5.66 7.31
N LEU A 2 5.04 -5.14 6.14
CA LEU A 2 5.47 -3.83 5.65
C LEU A 2 4.48 -2.75 6.14
N LYS A 3 4.97 -1.71 6.83
CA LYS A 3 4.12 -0.65 7.39
C LYS A 3 4.48 0.69 6.75
N ILE A 4 3.59 1.20 5.91
CA ILE A 4 3.73 2.55 5.32
C ILE A 4 3.16 3.55 6.33
N LYS A 5 4.06 4.25 7.05
CA LYS A 5 3.66 5.38 7.89
C LYS A 5 3.47 6.57 6.97
N SER A 6 2.37 7.31 7.14
CA SER A 6 1.88 8.33 6.21
C SER A 6 2.98 9.23 5.64
N LEU A 7 2.80 9.62 4.37
CA LEU A 7 3.54 10.71 3.74
C LEU A 7 3.32 11.98 4.58
N ARG A 8 4.27 12.27 5.47
CA ARG A 8 4.22 13.28 6.55
C ARG A 8 4.03 14.74 6.09
N ARG A 9 3.62 15.00 4.85
CA ARG A 9 3.42 16.35 4.30
C ARG A 9 2.10 16.54 3.52
N ALA A 10 1.06 15.76 3.80
CA ALA A 10 -0.32 16.18 3.56
C ALA A 10 -0.88 16.76 4.87
N ASN A 11 -0.42 17.96 5.22
CA ASN A 11 -0.83 18.66 6.43
C ASN A 11 -2.33 18.97 6.38
N GLU A 12 -3.04 18.74 7.51
CA GLU A 12 -4.43 19.16 7.80
C GLU A 12 -5.62 18.28 7.33
N GLY A 13 -5.45 16.99 6.99
CA GLY A 13 -6.66 16.17 6.79
C GLY A 13 -6.53 14.67 6.54
N GLY A 14 -5.47 14.02 7.03
CA GLY A 14 -5.32 12.57 6.93
C GLY A 14 -5.13 12.05 5.50
N ILE A 15 -5.13 10.73 5.33
CA ILE A 15 -5.15 10.09 4.02
C ILE A 15 -6.55 10.30 3.42
N ARG A 16 -6.68 11.30 2.53
CA ARG A 16 -7.95 11.70 1.90
C ARG A 16 -8.35 10.88 0.67
N TYR A 17 -7.48 10.01 0.20
CA TYR A 17 -7.71 9.19 -0.99
C TYR A 17 -8.38 7.89 -0.60
N ASP A 18 -9.46 7.55 -1.28
CA ASP A 18 -10.07 6.23 -1.17
C ASP A 18 -9.25 5.26 -2.01
N VAL A 19 -8.42 4.44 -1.35
CA VAL A 19 -7.63 3.42 -2.04
C VAL A 19 -8.59 2.34 -2.58
N LYS A 20 -8.62 2.17 -3.91
CA LYS A 20 -9.48 1.19 -4.57
C LYS A 20 -8.83 -0.18 -4.68
N SER A 21 -7.53 -0.20 -4.96
CA SER A 21 -6.81 -1.45 -5.08
C SER A 21 -5.33 -1.29 -4.79
N VAL A 22 -4.74 -2.38 -4.33
CA VAL A 22 -3.29 -2.53 -4.18
C VAL A 22 -2.89 -3.81 -4.88
N ARG A 23 -1.86 -3.75 -5.71
CA ARG A 23 -1.31 -4.91 -6.42
C ARG A 23 0.21 -4.82 -6.52
N ILE A 24 0.85 -5.95 -6.79
CA ILE A 24 2.26 -5.95 -7.18
C ILE A 24 2.31 -5.55 -8.66
N LEU A 25 3.11 -4.53 -9.00
CA LEU A 25 3.25 -4.08 -10.37
C LEU A 25 3.73 -5.24 -11.27
N GLY A 26 3.05 -5.46 -12.39
CA GLY A 26 3.33 -6.56 -13.30
C GLY A 26 2.81 -7.94 -12.85
N LYS A 27 2.06 -8.00 -11.75
CA LYS A 27 1.31 -9.20 -11.35
C LYS A 27 -0.17 -8.87 -11.18
N ASP A 28 -1.03 -9.78 -11.61
CA ASP A 28 -2.48 -9.64 -11.40
C ASP A 28 -2.93 -10.02 -9.97
N GLN A 29 -1.99 -9.98 -9.02
CA GLN A 29 -2.23 -10.35 -7.63
C GLN A 29 -2.58 -9.12 -6.82
N LYS A 30 -3.84 -9.04 -6.40
CA LYS A 30 -4.29 -8.05 -5.42
C LYS A 30 -3.72 -8.36 -4.03
N LEU A 31 -3.36 -7.30 -3.32
CA LEU A 31 -2.83 -7.36 -1.96
C LEU A 31 -3.88 -6.88 -0.96
N PRO A 32 -4.07 -7.60 0.17
CA PRO A 32 -4.89 -7.10 1.26
C PRO A 32 -4.26 -5.83 1.84
N PHE A 33 -5.11 -4.85 2.16
CA PHE A 33 -4.68 -3.63 2.82
C PHE A 33 -5.69 -3.18 3.88
N GLU A 34 -5.21 -2.41 4.84
CA GLU A 34 -6.02 -1.70 5.84
C GLU A 34 -5.70 -0.21 5.73
N GLN A 35 -6.74 0.62 5.68
CA GLN A 35 -6.62 2.07 5.71
C GLN A 35 -7.34 2.63 6.94
N SER A 36 -6.70 3.60 7.58
CA SER A 36 -7.35 4.51 8.52
C SER A 36 -6.85 5.92 8.24
N GLU A 37 -7.44 6.92 8.88
CA GLU A 37 -7.03 8.32 8.75
C GLU A 37 -5.52 8.54 9.03
N LYS A 38 -4.91 7.68 9.84
CA LYS A 38 -3.53 7.82 10.33
C LYS A 38 -2.54 6.91 9.62
N LEU A 39 -2.98 5.81 9.02
CA LEU A 39 -2.07 4.81 8.46
C LEU A 39 -2.66 4.03 7.29
N PHE A 40 -1.74 3.48 6.51
CA PHE A 40 -2.03 2.56 5.43
C PHE A 40 -1.10 1.35 5.56
N LYS A 41 -1.68 0.16 5.68
CA LYS A 41 -0.93 -1.08 5.82
C LYS A 41 -1.22 -1.98 4.65
N ILE A 42 -0.17 -2.62 4.14
CA ILE A 42 -0.27 -3.60 3.05
C ILE A 42 0.26 -4.93 3.59
N THR A 43 -0.52 -5.98 3.42
CA THR A 43 -0.13 -7.33 3.81
C THR A 43 0.52 -8.01 2.60
N LEU A 44 1.82 -8.27 2.72
CA LEU A 44 2.59 -8.98 1.71
C LEU A 44 2.45 -10.51 1.91
N PRO A 45 2.37 -11.31 0.83
CA PRO A 45 2.41 -12.76 0.90
C PRO A 45 3.64 -13.28 1.64
N SER A 46 3.49 -14.38 2.38
CA SER A 46 4.57 -14.99 3.18
C SER A 46 5.68 -15.62 2.34
N LYS A 47 5.38 -16.04 1.10
CA LYS A 47 6.37 -16.52 0.13
C LYS A 47 6.52 -15.47 -0.98
N MET A 48 7.51 -14.59 -0.84
CA MET A 48 7.98 -13.75 -1.94
C MET A 48 9.49 -13.83 -2.07
N ASN A 49 9.97 -13.82 -3.31
CA ASN A 49 11.37 -13.60 -3.60
C ASN A 49 11.67 -12.10 -3.40
N HIS A 50 12.57 -11.79 -2.47
CA HIS A 50 12.99 -10.43 -2.13
C HIS A 50 14.36 -10.06 -2.71
N GLU A 51 14.94 -10.90 -3.57
CA GLU A 51 16.20 -10.61 -4.28
C GLU A 51 16.04 -9.44 -5.25
N THR A 52 14.81 -9.17 -5.70
CA THR A 52 14.48 -8.05 -6.58
C THR A 52 13.57 -7.04 -5.86
N PRO A 53 13.76 -5.73 -6.10
CA PRO A 53 12.83 -4.72 -5.61
C PRO A 53 11.41 -4.99 -6.09
N ILE A 54 10.46 -4.96 -5.17
CA ILE A 54 9.05 -5.14 -5.47
C ILE A 54 8.40 -3.77 -5.60
N CYS A 55 7.81 -3.50 -6.75
CA CYS A 55 6.99 -2.31 -6.96
C CYS A 55 5.55 -2.60 -6.56
N ILE A 56 4.98 -1.73 -5.74
CA ILE A 56 3.58 -1.78 -5.33
C ILE A 56 2.82 -0.71 -6.09
N GLU A 57 1.77 -1.13 -6.78
CA GLU A 57 0.85 -0.24 -7.47
C GLU A 57 -0.36 0.01 -6.57
N ILE A 58 -0.70 1.28 -6.37
CA ILE A 58 -1.82 1.72 -5.54
C ILE A 58 -2.72 2.56 -6.44
N ASP A 59 -3.96 2.11 -6.57
CA ASP A 59 -5.00 2.79 -7.33
C ASP A 59 -5.84 3.66 -6.38
N VAL A 60 -5.95 4.95 -6.70
CA VAL A 60 -6.60 5.98 -5.88
C VAL A 60 -7.56 6.78 -6.74
N ASP A 61 -8.71 7.15 -6.17
CA ASP A 61 -9.60 8.17 -6.77
C ASP A 61 -9.04 9.58 -6.60
#